data_AF-X1RV08-F1
#
_entry.id   AF-X1RV08-F1
#
_cell.length_a   1.000
_cell.length_b   1.000
_cell.length_c   1.000
_cell.angle_alpha   90.00
_cell.angle_beta   90.00
_cell.angle_gamma   90.00
#
_symmetry.space_group_name_H-M   'P 1'
#
loop_
_entity.id
_entity.type
_entity.pdbx_description
1 polymer ?
#
loop_
_entity_poly.entity_id
_entity_poly.type
_entity_poly.pdbx_seq_one_letter_code
_entity_poly.pdbx_strand_id
1 'polypeptide(L)'
;DVPSIKSCRRLAEYSGVPLQNVLSIVGHLPRIAEAEAPEWPEFREYARRKYPDELDEDLITMIEDLIERRRGRRYDSGKDS
;
A
#
# COMPACT_ATOMS: atom_id res chain seq x y z
N ASP A 1 23.10 13.94 -13.71
CA ASP A 1 23.86 12.99 -14.53
C ASP A 1 23.01 11.74 -14.73
N VAL A 2 22.90 11.23 -15.96
CA VAL A 2 22.04 10.08 -16.28
C VAL A 2 22.93 8.85 -16.41
N PRO A 3 22.84 7.86 -15.49
CA PRO A 3 23.72 6.70 -15.47
C PRO A 3 23.51 5.81 -16.70
N SER A 4 24.54 5.07 -17.12
CA SER A 4 24.41 4.16 -18.26
C SER A 4 23.39 3.03 -18.01
N ILE A 5 22.68 2.59 -19.06
CA ILE A 5 21.70 1.49 -18.97
C ILE A 5 22.33 0.19 -18.42
N LYS A 6 23.61 -0.07 -18.73
CA LYS A 6 24.34 -1.22 -18.20
C LYS A 6 24.47 -1.17 -16.68
N SER A 7 24.70 0.02 -16.12
CA SER A 7 24.76 0.23 -14.67
C SER A 7 23.39 0.07 -14.02
N CYS A 8 22.33 0.61 -14.65
CA CYS A 8 20.95 0.44 -14.18
C CYS A 8 20.52 -1.03 -14.13
N ARG A 9 20.94 -1.84 -15.12
CA ARG A 9 20.69 -3.29 -15.13
C ARG A 9 21.32 -4.00 -13.93
N ARG A 10 22.59 -3.72 -13.66
CA ARG A 10 23.29 -4.28 -12.49
C ARG A 10 22.62 -3.86 -11.18
N LEU A 11 22.15 -2.62 -11.10
CA LEU A 11 21.46 -2.11 -9.93
C LEU A 11 20.11 -2.81 -9.70
N ALA A 12 19.34 -3.05 -10.76
CA ALA A 12 18.09 -3.81 -10.71
C ALA A 12 18.33 -5.25 -10.22
N GLU A 13 19.33 -5.93 -10.78
CA GLU A 13 19.71 -7.29 -10.39
C GLU A 13 20.17 -7.37 -8.92
N TYR A 14 20.94 -6.39 -8.46
CA TYR A 14 21.42 -6.33 -7.07
C TYR A 14 20.30 -6.01 -6.06
N SER A 15 19.39 -5.10 -6.40
CA SER A 15 18.36 -4.60 -5.49
C SER A 15 17.08 -5.43 -5.48
N GLY A 16 16.89 -6.32 -6.47
CA GLY A 16 15.62 -7.03 -6.67
C GLY A 16 14.49 -6.15 -7.19
N VAL A 17 14.78 -4.89 -7.54
CA VAL A 17 13.81 -3.95 -8.09
C VAL A 17 13.71 -4.15 -9.61
N PRO A 18 12.50 -4.14 -10.21
CA PRO A 18 12.34 -4.25 -11.66
C PRO A 18 13.15 -3.20 -12.43
N LEU A 19 13.85 -3.62 -13.49
CA LEU A 19 14.69 -2.75 -14.31
C LEU A 19 13.92 -1.52 -14.85
N GLN A 20 12.64 -1.69 -15.17
CA GLN A 20 11.78 -0.61 -15.67
C GLN A 20 11.61 0.52 -14.64
N ASN A 21 11.49 0.17 -13.36
CA ASN A 21 11.39 1.15 -12.27
C ASN A 21 12.70 1.91 -12.11
N VAL A 22 13.83 1.19 -12.14
CA VAL A 22 15.17 1.80 -12.09
C VAL A 22 15.36 2.77 -13.26
N LEU A 23 15.00 2.37 -14.49
CA LEU A 23 15.09 3.22 -15.68
C LEU A 23 14.15 4.42 -15.62
N SER A 24 12.97 4.28 -15.01
CA SER A 24 12.03 5.37 -14.78
C SER A 24 12.56 6.41 -13.78
N ILE A 25 13.17 5.95 -12.68
CA ILE A 25 13.73 6.81 -11.62
C ILE A 25 14.90 7.66 -12.14
N VAL A 26 15.77 7.05 -12.95
CA VAL A 26 16.98 7.73 -13.48
C VAL A 26 16.70 8.57 -14.73
N GLY A 27 15.46 8.61 -15.21
CA GLY A 27 15.04 9.45 -16.34
C GLY A 27 15.30 8.86 -17.73
N HIS A 28 15.58 7.56 -17.85
CA HIS A 28 15.64 6.86 -19.16
C HIS A 28 14.27 6.55 -19.74
N LEU A 29 13.27 6.40 -18.87
CA LEU A 29 11.87 6.20 -19.26
C LEU A 29 11.00 7.24 -18.57
N PRO A 30 9.89 7.69 -19.20
CA PRO A 30 8.90 8.49 -18.50
C PRO A 30 8.46 7.72 -17.25
N ARG A 31 8.36 8.43 -16.12
CA ARG A 31 7.97 7.85 -14.85
C ARG A 31 6.65 7.10 -15.08
N ILE A 32 6.72 5.77 -15.09
CA ILE A 32 5.52 4.94 -15.03
C ILE A 32 4.85 5.43 -13.76
N ALA A 33 3.69 6.06 -13.89
CA ALA A 33 2.85 6.33 -12.75
C ALA A 33 2.70 4.97 -12.10
N GLU A 34 3.35 4.77 -10.94
CA GLU A 34 3.03 3.67 -10.05
C GLU A 34 1.53 3.76 -9.96
N ALA A 35 0.83 2.79 -10.59
CA ALA A 35 -0.62 2.71 -10.53
C ALA A 35 -0.94 2.96 -9.07
N GLU A 36 -1.67 4.05 -8.81
CA GLU A 36 -1.86 4.64 -7.48
C GLU A 36 -1.85 3.51 -6.47
N ALA A 37 -0.87 3.53 -5.56
CA ALA A 37 -0.71 2.51 -4.53
C ALA A 37 -2.11 2.10 -4.10
N PRO A 38 -2.51 0.83 -4.29
CA PRO A 38 -3.92 0.48 -4.29
C PRO A 38 -4.49 1.06 -3.02
N GLU A 39 -5.39 2.04 -3.15
CA GLU A 39 -6.07 2.60 -2.01
C GLU A 39 -6.52 1.38 -1.22
N TRP A 40 -6.02 1.27 0.01
CA TRP A 40 -6.28 0.08 0.80
C TRP A 40 -7.79 -0.06 0.83
N PRO A 41 -8.34 -1.19 0.32
CA PRO A 41 -9.78 -1.32 0.21
C PRO A 41 -10.38 -1.13 1.59
N GLU A 42 -11.59 -0.58 1.63
CA GLU A 42 -12.32 -0.44 2.89
C GLU A 42 -12.36 -1.80 3.61
N PHE A 43 -12.32 -1.76 4.95
CA PHE A 43 -12.14 -2.99 5.75
C PHE A 43 -13.12 -4.10 5.35
N ARG A 44 -14.39 -3.74 5.10
CA ARG A 44 -15.43 -4.66 4.60
C ARG A 44 -15.04 -5.34 3.29
N GLU A 45 -14.57 -4.57 2.33
CA GLU A 45 -14.22 -5.08 1.00
C GLU A 45 -13.00 -6.02 1.09
N TYR A 46 -12.01 -5.66 1.91
CA TYR A 46 -10.90 -6.54 2.20
C TYR A 46 -11.34 -7.85 2.87
N ALA A 47 -12.19 -7.76 3.90
CA ALA A 47 -12.65 -8.92 4.65
C ALA A 47 -13.43 -9.91 3.76
N ARG A 48 -14.36 -9.39 2.93
CA ARG A 48 -15.12 -10.21 1.98
C ARG A 48 -14.24 -10.87 0.93
N ARG A 49 -13.25 -10.14 0.40
CA ARG A 49 -12.35 -10.68 -0.62
C ARG A 49 -11.38 -11.72 -0.06
N LYS A 50 -10.92 -11.54 1.18
CA LYS A 50 -9.86 -12.35 1.77
C LYS A 50 -10.38 -13.54 2.58
N TYR A 51 -11.54 -13.40 3.23
CA TYR A 51 -12.09 -14.36 4.18
C TYR A 51 -13.60 -14.61 3.93
N PRO A 52 -14.01 -15.01 2.71
CA PRO A 52 -15.44 -15.15 2.38
C PRO A 52 -16.15 -16.24 3.19
N ASP A 53 -15.43 -17.29 3.61
CA ASP A 53 -16.00 -18.45 4.31
C ASP A 53 -15.80 -18.41 5.84
N GLU A 54 -14.95 -17.49 6.32
CA GLU A 54 -14.53 -17.41 7.74
C GLU A 54 -15.14 -16.21 8.46
N LEU A 55 -15.42 -15.13 7.73
CA LEU A 55 -15.98 -13.91 8.27
C LEU A 55 -17.36 -13.66 7.68
N ASP A 56 -18.40 -13.89 8.47
CA ASP A 56 -19.76 -13.48 8.14
C ASP A 56 -19.96 -11.96 8.33
N GLU A 57 -21.07 -11.43 7.81
CA GLU A 57 -21.38 -10.00 7.83
C GLU A 57 -21.50 -9.43 9.27
N ASP A 58 -21.92 -10.26 10.22
CA ASP A 58 -22.08 -9.86 11.61
C ASP A 58 -20.71 -9.68 12.28
N LEU A 59 -19.79 -10.63 12.05
CA LEU A 59 -18.39 -10.56 12.50
C LEU A 59 -17.63 -9.39 11.84
N ILE A 60 -17.83 -9.18 10.55
CA ILE A 60 -17.24 -8.03 9.83
C ILE A 60 -17.71 -6.72 10.46
N THR A 61 -19.02 -6.58 10.69
CA THR A 61 -19.59 -5.38 11.33
C THR A 61 -19.06 -5.19 12.75
N MET A 62 -18.96 -6.25 13.55
CA MET A 62 -18.42 -6.17 14.90
C MET A 62 -16.95 -5.70 14.91
N ILE A 63 -16.12 -6.20 13.99
CA ILE A 63 -14.70 -5.82 13.90
C ILE A 63 -14.56 -4.36 13.43
N GLU A 64 -15.34 -3.94 12.45
CA GLU A 64 -15.39 -2.56 11.95
C GLU A 64 -15.70 -1.57 13.09
N ASP A 65 -16.76 -1.85 13.84
CA ASP A 65 -17.16 -1.12 15.05
C ASP A 65 -16.02 -1.01 16.08
N LEU A 66 -15.26 -2.10 16.29
CA LEU A 66 -14.13 -2.11 17.23
C LEU A 66 -12.96 -1.24 16.74
N ILE A 67 -12.70 -1.24 15.42
CA ILE A 67 -11.69 -0.39 14.80
C ILE A 67 -12.08 1.09 14.94
N GLU A 68 -13.34 1.43 14.66
CA GLU A 68 -13.85 2.79 14.79
C GLU A 68 -13.80 3.30 16.23
N ARG A 69 -14.27 2.50 17.20
CA ARG A 69 -14.16 2.83 18.64
C ARG A 69 -12.71 3.04 19.06
N ARG A 70 -11.76 2.26 18.53
CA ARG A 70 -10.34 2.45 18.80
C ARG A 70 -9.81 3.75 18.19
N ARG A 71 -10.25 4.12 16.99
CA ARG A 71 -9.88 5.39 16.35
C ARG A 71 -10.41 6.58 17.15
N GLY A 72 -11.69 6.58 17.51
CA GLY A 72 -12.31 7.65 18.32
C GLY A 72 -11.56 7.91 19.64
N ARG A 73 -11.19 6.85 20.37
CA ARG A 73 -10.40 6.98 21.61
C ARG A 73 -9.03 7.65 21.44
N ARG A 74 -8.39 7.55 20.27
CA ARG A 74 -7.11 8.22 20.00
C ARG A 74 -7.28 9.72 19.75
N TYR A 75 -8.44 10.15 19.24
CA TYR A 75 -8.73 11.56 18.99
C TYR A 75 -9.11 12.30 20.27
N ASP A 76 -9.80 11.64 21.21
CA ASP A 76 -10.10 12.23 22.54
C ASP A 76 -8.84 12.43 23.38
N SER A 77 -7.88 11.50 23.32
CA SER A 77 -6.62 11.61 24.07
C SER A 77 -5.67 12.72 23.60
N GLY A 78 -5.97 13.40 22.48
CA GLY A 78 -5.17 14.51 21.94
C GLY A 78 -5.71 15.90 22.26
N LYS A 79 -6.81 16.02 23.01
CA LYS A 79 -7.48 17.30 23.28
C LYS A 79 -7.11 17.94 24.64
N ASP A 80 -6.30 17.24 25.43
CA ASP A 80 -5.67 17.73 26.65
C ASP A 80 -4.14 17.81 26.45
N SER A 81 -3.65 18.82 25.72
CA SER A 81 -2.24 19.24 25.70
C SER A 81 -2.12 20.71 25.30
#